data_AF-A0A969IGI3-F1
#
_entry.id   AF-A0A969IGI3-F1
#
_cell.length_a   1.000
_cell.length_b   1.000
_cell.length_c   1.000
_cell.angle_alpha   90.00
_cell.angle_beta   90.00
_cell.angle_gamma   90.00
#
_symmetry.space_group_name_H-M   'P 1'
#
loop_
_entity.id
_entity.type
_entity.pdbx_description
1 polymer ?
#
loop_
_entity_poly.entity_id
_entity_poly.type
_entity_poly.pdbx_seq_one_letter_code
_entity_poly.pdbx_strand_id
1 'polypeptide(L)'
;MPHSSRAERPSAFALAKPEARKNSGPGRMTLGPASPHSAVIDADGQTMSGLNFAVQDYLSLSGHPLVRAAATAALEHHHLAAGGSASHLGLSVPLLALEARVARFLRLQDAAVFSSGAEANRITLRNLLAPGDTAIVDHGSHPAMFEAVLAAGATPLFSPAGSVEAVERRLRRLAPVARGRLLVTAPAISAYGSVVADVAGLLEQCRHYRATLVIDAAHDLGSVAPGGGGIMELQGCLGRADVVVGSFAKTFGAAGGFAAFRDPALKTRLRQSRFGQRQSAALSAVNASVILAAFDLVESAEGRMRRRRLRGHAQRLRNHLLADGFSVMGAGFAAGAAAALAGRSPGRRDRRCRCCCSDTGPEPHDQCPGQRQAAPGAAAGAHQACARHSMRACARNNMSTEEVVPVTLTINSERVVRMVPTRQHLVDFLRIELGLTGAHLGCEHGVCGACSVRVDGVVVRGCLMLAVQADGSEVMTIEGLTDSGEVADLQDAFVQRNALQCGFCTPGMVMTAAELLREHQPKTREEIRTFLSGNYCRCTGYHAVVDAVATTLERRIKGDRP
;
A
#
# COMPACT_ATOMS: atom_id res chain seq x y z
N MET A 1 16.63 -21.75 -61.92
CA MET A 1 16.83 -20.32 -62.24
C MET A 1 15.77 -19.93 -63.28
N PRO A 2 15.17 -18.72 -63.19
CA PRO A 2 13.78 -18.48 -62.74
C PRO A 2 12.90 -17.80 -63.84
N HIS A 3 11.58 -17.59 -63.71
CA HIS A 3 10.94 -16.52 -62.91
C HIS A 3 9.39 -16.56 -62.96
N SER A 4 8.78 -16.18 -61.81
CA SER A 4 7.62 -15.26 -61.66
C SER A 4 6.21 -15.72 -62.10
N SER A 5 5.12 -15.56 -61.36
CA SER A 5 4.84 -14.97 -60.04
C SER A 5 3.48 -15.50 -59.54
N ARG A 6 3.42 -15.92 -58.27
CA ARG A 6 2.15 -16.09 -57.54
C ARG A 6 1.66 -14.70 -57.17
N ALA A 7 0.48 -14.32 -57.66
CA ALA A 7 -0.21 -13.13 -57.19
C ALA A 7 -0.59 -13.34 -55.71
N GLU A 8 0.09 -12.62 -54.82
CA GLU A 8 -0.25 -12.49 -53.42
C GLU A 8 -1.62 -11.82 -53.29
N ARG A 9 -2.52 -12.42 -52.50
CA ARG A 9 -3.74 -11.76 -52.03
C ARG A 9 -3.31 -10.63 -51.09
N PRO A 10 -3.78 -9.39 -51.25
CA PRO A 10 -3.44 -8.32 -50.34
C PRO A 10 -4.03 -8.62 -48.96
N SER A 11 -3.19 -8.54 -47.92
CA SER A 11 -3.61 -8.63 -46.53
C SER A 11 -4.63 -7.53 -46.23
N ALA A 12 -5.85 -7.90 -45.84
CA ALA A 12 -6.94 -6.97 -45.51
C ALA A 12 -6.76 -6.22 -44.17
N PHE A 13 -5.52 -5.83 -43.84
CA PHE A 13 -5.19 -4.90 -42.76
C PHE A 13 -4.12 -3.92 -43.25
N ALA A 14 -4.39 -3.21 -44.33
CA ALA A 14 -3.72 -1.95 -44.61
C ALA A 14 -4.22 -0.95 -43.56
N LEU A 15 -3.44 -0.75 -42.50
CA LEU A 15 -3.63 0.36 -41.56
C LEU A 15 -3.65 1.66 -42.37
N ALA A 16 -4.83 2.25 -42.52
CA ALA A 16 -4.96 3.61 -43.00
C ALA A 16 -4.08 4.50 -42.11
N LYS A 17 -3.23 5.33 -42.72
CA LYS A 17 -2.51 6.38 -41.98
C LYS A 17 -3.55 7.17 -41.18
N PRO A 18 -3.39 7.34 -39.85
CA PRO A 18 -4.32 8.15 -39.09
C PRO A 18 -4.15 9.59 -39.53
N GLU A 19 -5.14 10.12 -40.25
CA GLU A 19 -5.29 11.57 -40.37
C GLU A 19 -5.43 12.12 -38.94
N ALA A 20 -4.51 13.01 -38.59
CA ALA A 20 -4.38 13.59 -37.27
C ALA A 20 -5.66 14.32 -36.86
N ARG A 21 -6.55 13.64 -36.13
CA ARG A 21 -7.61 14.29 -35.36
C ARG A 21 -6.98 14.99 -34.16
N LYS A 22 -6.74 16.29 -34.33
CA LYS A 22 -6.57 17.26 -33.23
C LYS A 22 -7.90 17.36 -32.47
N ASN A 23 -8.02 16.70 -31.31
CA ASN A 23 -8.83 17.12 -30.13
C ASN A 23 -9.14 16.01 -29.10
N SER A 24 -8.31 14.97 -28.98
CA SER A 24 -8.28 14.13 -27.77
C SER A 24 -6.82 13.91 -27.36
N GLY A 25 -6.36 14.63 -26.34
CA GLY A 25 -5.03 14.42 -25.75
C GLY A 25 -4.88 12.98 -25.20
N PRO A 26 -3.66 12.40 -25.17
CA PRO A 26 -3.46 11.16 -25.93
C PRO A 26 -2.80 10.03 -25.10
N GLY A 27 -3.21 8.79 -25.37
CA GLY A 27 -2.52 7.62 -24.84
C GLY A 27 -1.34 7.22 -25.74
N ARG A 28 -0.21 6.82 -25.15
CA ARG A 28 0.85 6.12 -25.90
C ARG A 28 0.30 4.78 -26.41
N MET A 29 0.48 4.47 -27.69
CA MET A 29 -0.01 3.23 -28.31
C MET A 29 1.17 2.34 -28.73
N THR A 30 1.14 1.05 -28.43
CA THR A 30 2.18 0.11 -28.91
C THR A 30 1.89 -0.34 -30.34
N LEU A 31 2.89 -0.26 -31.22
CA LEU A 31 2.86 -0.74 -32.60
C LEU A 31 3.40 -2.18 -32.63
N GLY A 32 2.49 -3.15 -32.64
CA GLY A 32 2.81 -4.57 -32.64
C GLY A 32 2.70 -5.22 -31.25
N PRO A 33 3.21 -6.45 -31.08
CA PRO A 33 3.14 -7.15 -29.80
C PRO A 33 3.94 -6.40 -28.74
N ALA A 34 3.40 -6.33 -27.53
CA ALA A 34 4.15 -5.85 -26.38
C ALA A 34 5.35 -6.80 -26.13
N SER A 35 6.54 -6.32 -26.45
CA SER A 35 7.77 -7.11 -26.40
C SER A 35 8.88 -6.31 -25.70
N PRO A 36 9.96 -6.96 -25.24
CA PRO A 36 11.11 -6.26 -24.66
C PRO A 36 11.63 -5.13 -25.54
N HIS A 37 11.47 -5.23 -26.86
CA HIS A 37 11.67 -4.15 -27.80
C HIS A 37 10.33 -3.78 -28.45
N SER A 38 9.84 -2.56 -28.21
CA SER A 38 8.53 -2.12 -28.69
C SER A 38 8.67 -0.81 -29.46
N ALA A 39 7.88 -0.66 -30.51
CA ALA A 39 7.61 0.64 -31.11
C ALA A 39 6.33 1.21 -30.49
N VAL A 40 6.29 2.51 -30.21
CA VAL A 40 5.13 3.21 -29.67
C VAL A 40 4.85 4.48 -30.47
N ILE A 41 3.59 4.85 -30.61
CA ILE A 41 3.17 6.19 -31.00
C ILE A 41 2.92 6.98 -29.72
N ASP A 42 3.59 8.10 -29.58
CA ASP A 42 3.44 8.97 -28.42
C ASP A 42 2.20 9.87 -28.52
N ALA A 43 2.09 10.75 -27.53
CA ALA A 43 1.03 11.71 -27.41
C ALA A 43 0.87 12.61 -28.65
N ASP A 44 1.99 12.99 -29.25
CA ASP A 44 2.06 13.94 -30.35
C ASP A 44 2.01 13.23 -31.72
N GLY A 45 1.74 11.93 -31.72
CA GLY A 45 1.71 11.11 -32.93
C GLY A 45 3.10 10.70 -33.43
N GLN A 46 4.16 10.96 -32.67
CA GLN A 46 5.52 10.59 -33.06
C GLN A 46 5.78 9.12 -32.75
N THR A 47 6.47 8.44 -33.67
CA THR A 47 6.86 7.05 -33.45
C THR A 47 8.21 6.98 -32.74
N MET A 48 8.26 6.26 -31.63
CA MET A 48 9.48 5.94 -30.90
C MET A 48 9.68 4.42 -30.88
N SER A 49 10.91 3.93 -30.83
CA SER A 49 11.18 2.50 -30.62
C SER A 49 12.34 2.30 -29.66
N GLY A 50 12.29 1.24 -28.87
CA GLY A 50 13.34 0.93 -27.91
C GLY A 50 12.93 -0.14 -26.90
N LEU A 51 13.70 -0.21 -25.81
CA LEU A 51 13.43 -1.14 -24.71
C LEU A 51 12.17 -0.75 -23.94
N ASN A 52 11.28 -1.72 -23.74
CA ASN A 52 10.02 -1.51 -23.04
C ASN A 52 10.15 -1.87 -21.55
N PHE A 53 10.34 -0.87 -20.71
CA PHE A 53 10.38 -1.01 -19.24
C PHE A 53 9.00 -0.93 -18.57
N ALA A 54 7.92 -0.72 -19.33
CA ALA A 54 6.58 -0.51 -18.79
C ALA A 54 5.68 -1.76 -18.82
N VAL A 55 6.14 -2.87 -19.43
CA VAL A 55 5.38 -4.11 -19.54
C VAL A 55 5.27 -4.81 -18.19
N GLN A 56 4.05 -5.24 -17.84
CA GLN A 56 3.75 -5.97 -16.61
C GLN A 56 3.74 -7.50 -16.79
N ASP A 57 4.12 -8.00 -17.98
CA ASP A 57 4.40 -9.41 -18.24
C ASP A 57 5.80 -9.77 -17.71
N TYR A 58 5.91 -9.87 -16.38
CA TYR A 58 7.18 -9.95 -15.65
C TYR A 58 8.08 -11.14 -16.04
N LEU A 59 7.49 -12.23 -16.51
CA LEU A 59 8.23 -13.43 -16.94
C LEU A 59 8.19 -13.65 -18.46
N SER A 60 7.60 -12.71 -19.21
CA SER A 60 7.42 -12.77 -20.66
C SER A 60 6.69 -14.06 -21.09
N LEU A 61 5.61 -14.42 -20.38
CA LEU A 61 4.83 -15.64 -20.66
C LEU A 61 3.79 -15.43 -21.76
N SER A 62 3.31 -14.20 -21.99
CA SER A 62 2.27 -13.92 -22.99
C SER A 62 2.70 -14.35 -24.41
N GLY A 63 3.99 -14.20 -24.73
CA GLY A 63 4.57 -14.61 -26.01
C GLY A 63 5.08 -16.05 -26.05
N HIS A 64 4.97 -16.81 -24.96
CA HIS A 64 5.58 -18.14 -24.85
C HIS A 64 4.90 -19.15 -25.81
N PRO A 65 5.66 -20.01 -26.52
CA PRO A 65 5.08 -20.98 -27.46
C PRO A 65 3.99 -21.89 -26.85
N LEU A 66 4.20 -22.39 -25.63
CA LEU A 66 3.19 -23.22 -24.93
C LEU A 66 1.91 -22.46 -24.61
N VAL A 67 2.01 -21.19 -24.23
CA VAL A 67 0.83 -20.34 -23.97
C VAL A 67 0.06 -20.08 -25.26
N ARG A 68 0.78 -19.78 -26.35
CA ARG A 68 0.17 -19.58 -27.67
C ARG A 68 -0.50 -20.86 -28.18
N ALA A 69 0.15 -22.01 -28.03
CA ALA A 69 -0.40 -23.31 -28.40
C ALA A 69 -1.68 -23.63 -27.60
N ALA A 70 -1.69 -23.35 -26.29
CA ALA A 70 -2.89 -23.52 -25.46
C ALA A 70 -4.06 -22.63 -25.92
N ALA A 71 -3.78 -21.40 -26.35
CA ALA A 71 -4.81 -20.53 -26.93
C ALA A 71 -5.38 -21.09 -28.23
N THR A 72 -4.52 -21.55 -29.14
CA THR A 72 -4.93 -22.15 -30.43
C THR A 72 -5.75 -23.42 -30.20
N ALA A 73 -5.28 -24.34 -29.37
CA ALA A 73 -6.01 -25.57 -29.05
C ALA A 73 -7.36 -25.29 -28.37
N ALA A 74 -7.43 -24.28 -27.51
CA ALA A 74 -8.70 -23.90 -26.89
C ALA A 74 -9.73 -23.38 -27.92
N LEU A 75 -9.28 -22.67 -28.96
CA LEU A 75 -10.15 -22.16 -30.03
C LEU A 75 -10.69 -23.27 -30.95
N GLU A 76 -10.04 -24.43 -31.00
CA GLU A 76 -10.53 -25.59 -31.77
C GLU A 76 -11.78 -26.22 -31.12
N HIS A 77 -11.95 -26.06 -29.81
CA HIS A 77 -13.01 -26.71 -29.04
C HIS A 77 -13.97 -25.74 -28.34
N HIS A 78 -13.61 -24.46 -28.23
CA HIS A 78 -14.39 -23.45 -27.55
C HIS A 78 -14.47 -22.15 -28.35
N HIS A 79 -15.60 -21.45 -28.26
CA HIS A 79 -15.73 -20.10 -28.77
C HIS A 79 -14.91 -19.10 -27.94
N LEU A 80 -14.57 -17.96 -28.56
CA LEU A 80 -13.76 -16.92 -27.95
C LEU A 80 -14.41 -16.31 -26.70
N ALA A 81 -15.72 -16.08 -26.75
CA ALA A 81 -16.48 -15.49 -25.65
C ALA A 81 -17.08 -16.57 -24.74
N ALA A 82 -17.26 -16.24 -23.45
CA ALA A 82 -18.10 -17.04 -22.58
C ALA A 82 -19.57 -16.92 -23.02
N GLY A 83 -20.33 -18.01 -22.94
CA GLY A 83 -21.75 -18.05 -23.31
C GLY A 83 -22.69 -17.32 -22.34
N GLY A 84 -22.15 -16.81 -21.22
CA GLY A 84 -22.92 -16.12 -20.20
C GLY A 84 -22.06 -15.73 -19.01
N SER A 85 -22.71 -15.42 -17.89
CA SER A 85 -22.03 -15.10 -16.64
C SER A 85 -21.66 -16.37 -15.88
N ALA A 86 -20.73 -16.30 -14.93
CA ALA A 86 -20.32 -17.48 -14.16
C ALA A 86 -21.48 -18.09 -13.33
N SER A 87 -22.53 -17.31 -13.13
CA SER A 87 -23.76 -17.71 -12.47
C SER A 87 -24.83 -18.29 -13.41
N HIS A 88 -24.72 -18.04 -14.73
CA HIS A 88 -25.69 -18.46 -15.74
C HIS A 88 -24.98 -18.84 -17.05
N LEU A 89 -24.82 -20.14 -17.30
CA LEU A 89 -24.29 -20.72 -18.55
C LEU A 89 -22.91 -20.21 -19.01
N GLY A 90 -22.15 -19.51 -18.17
CA GLY A 90 -20.81 -19.02 -18.48
C GLY A 90 -19.65 -19.90 -18.00
N LEU A 91 -19.93 -20.92 -17.17
CA LEU A 91 -18.87 -21.82 -16.68
C LEU A 91 -18.47 -22.83 -17.76
N SER A 92 -17.17 -23.02 -17.92
CA SER A 92 -16.58 -24.01 -18.82
C SER A 92 -15.62 -24.93 -18.06
N VAL A 93 -15.32 -26.10 -18.64
CA VAL A 93 -14.38 -27.06 -18.04
C VAL A 93 -13.00 -26.43 -17.77
N PRO A 94 -12.37 -25.69 -18.71
CA PRO A 94 -11.10 -25.02 -18.44
C PRO A 94 -11.19 -23.99 -17.30
N LEU A 95 -12.33 -23.30 -17.17
CA LEU A 95 -12.53 -22.31 -16.12
C LEU A 95 -12.63 -22.97 -14.73
N LEU A 96 -13.38 -24.07 -14.61
CA LEU A 96 -13.45 -24.83 -13.35
C LEU A 96 -12.09 -25.46 -12.99
N ALA A 97 -11.36 -25.95 -13.99
CA ALA A 97 -10.00 -26.43 -13.79
C ALA A 97 -9.06 -25.31 -13.32
N LEU A 98 -9.22 -24.09 -13.84
CA LEU A 98 -8.46 -22.92 -13.40
C LEU A 98 -8.79 -22.54 -11.94
N GLU A 99 -10.07 -22.51 -11.55
CA GLU A 99 -10.46 -22.27 -10.14
C GLU A 99 -9.76 -23.28 -9.21
N ALA A 100 -9.82 -24.58 -9.53
CA ALA A 100 -9.15 -25.62 -8.75
C ALA A 100 -7.62 -25.47 -8.76
N ARG A 101 -7.04 -25.03 -9.88
CA ARG A 101 -5.59 -24.77 -10.00
C ARG A 101 -5.15 -23.64 -9.08
N VAL A 102 -5.89 -22.53 -9.06
CA VAL A 102 -5.62 -21.36 -8.21
C VAL A 102 -5.70 -21.72 -6.73
N ALA A 103 -6.78 -22.39 -6.31
CA ALA A 103 -6.97 -22.81 -4.92
C ALA A 103 -5.82 -23.69 -4.43
N ARG A 104 -5.45 -24.71 -5.24
CA ARG A 104 -4.31 -25.60 -4.96
C ARG A 104 -2.98 -24.87 -4.91
N PHE A 105 -2.72 -23.98 -5.87
CA PHE A 105 -1.46 -23.22 -5.93
C PHE A 105 -1.26 -22.33 -4.69
N LEU A 106 -2.33 -21.69 -4.23
CA LEU A 106 -2.34 -20.83 -3.04
C LEU A 106 -2.54 -21.58 -1.72
N ARG A 107 -2.79 -22.90 -1.79
CA ARG A 107 -3.12 -23.78 -0.65
C ARG A 107 -4.35 -23.32 0.13
N LEU A 108 -5.35 -22.82 -0.58
CA LEU A 108 -6.64 -22.40 -0.05
C LEU A 108 -7.71 -23.41 -0.44
N GLN A 109 -8.87 -23.34 0.23
CA GLN A 109 -9.92 -24.37 0.10
C GLN A 109 -10.62 -24.31 -1.25
N ASP A 110 -10.90 -23.11 -1.75
CA ASP A 110 -11.58 -22.93 -3.03
C ASP A 110 -11.19 -21.58 -3.67
N ALA A 111 -11.57 -21.38 -4.92
CA ALA A 111 -11.39 -20.14 -5.65
C ALA A 111 -12.52 -19.88 -6.64
N ALA A 112 -12.65 -18.61 -7.02
CA ALA A 112 -13.48 -18.12 -8.12
C ALA A 112 -12.62 -17.25 -9.05
N VAL A 113 -12.91 -17.29 -10.35
CA VAL A 113 -12.20 -16.49 -11.35
C VAL A 113 -13.11 -15.46 -12.02
N PHE A 114 -12.52 -14.36 -12.45
CA PHE A 114 -13.18 -13.14 -12.93
C PHE A 114 -12.57 -12.69 -14.26
N SER A 115 -13.24 -11.78 -14.97
CA SER A 115 -12.74 -11.25 -16.25
C SER A 115 -11.53 -10.32 -16.08
N SER A 116 -11.36 -9.74 -14.89
CA SER A 116 -10.20 -8.89 -14.55
C SER A 116 -9.87 -8.93 -13.06
N GLY A 117 -8.64 -8.52 -12.69
CA GLY A 117 -8.25 -8.36 -11.28
C GLY A 117 -9.03 -7.25 -10.56
N ALA A 118 -9.38 -6.17 -11.26
CA ALA A 118 -10.19 -5.10 -10.69
C ALA A 118 -11.61 -5.59 -10.35
N GLU A 119 -12.21 -6.41 -11.21
CA GLU A 119 -13.49 -7.07 -10.93
C GLU A 119 -13.37 -8.03 -9.75
N ALA A 120 -12.29 -8.83 -9.68
CA ALA A 120 -12.03 -9.72 -8.56
C ALA A 120 -11.99 -8.94 -7.23
N ASN A 121 -11.27 -7.81 -7.18
CA ASN A 121 -11.22 -6.94 -6.00
C ASN A 121 -12.61 -6.41 -5.62
N ARG A 122 -13.33 -5.80 -6.58
CA ARG A 122 -14.63 -5.18 -6.33
C ARG A 122 -15.68 -6.16 -5.87
N ILE A 123 -15.87 -7.26 -6.61
CA ILE A 123 -16.89 -8.25 -6.29
C ILE A 123 -16.55 -8.95 -4.97
N THR A 124 -15.29 -9.28 -4.73
CA THR A 124 -14.90 -10.00 -3.51
C THR A 124 -15.13 -9.17 -2.27
N LEU A 125 -14.58 -7.95 -2.21
CA LEU A 125 -14.73 -7.08 -1.03
C LEU A 125 -16.20 -6.71 -0.78
N ARG A 126 -16.96 -6.41 -1.83
CA ARG A 126 -18.39 -6.10 -1.72
C ARG A 126 -19.24 -7.26 -1.18
N ASN A 127 -18.77 -8.50 -1.32
CA ASN A 127 -19.45 -9.70 -0.80
C ASN A 127 -18.89 -10.19 0.55
N LEU A 128 -17.82 -9.59 1.03
CA LEU A 128 -17.27 -9.80 2.37
C LEU A 128 -17.84 -8.82 3.40
N LEU A 129 -18.13 -7.59 2.95
CA LEU A 129 -18.54 -6.45 3.77
C LEU A 129 -20.05 -6.19 3.72
N ALA A 130 -20.57 -5.59 4.77
CA ALA A 130 -21.92 -5.10 4.91
C ALA A 130 -21.95 -3.72 5.61
N PRO A 131 -23.09 -2.99 5.58
CA PRO A 131 -23.25 -1.78 6.37
C PRO A 131 -22.99 -2.03 7.86
N GLY A 132 -22.15 -1.18 8.47
CA GLY A 132 -21.70 -1.32 9.87
C GLY A 132 -20.40 -2.09 10.06
N ASP A 133 -19.87 -2.76 9.03
CA ASP A 133 -18.51 -3.30 9.03
C ASP A 133 -17.48 -2.17 8.89
N THR A 134 -16.24 -2.41 9.32
CA THR A 134 -15.12 -1.48 9.15
C THR A 134 -13.97 -2.17 8.41
N ALA A 135 -13.41 -1.51 7.40
CA ALA A 135 -12.30 -2.03 6.63
C ALA A 135 -11.09 -1.09 6.70
N ILE A 136 -9.96 -1.61 7.17
CA ILE A 136 -8.66 -0.95 7.14
C ILE A 136 -8.01 -1.25 5.78
N VAL A 137 -7.86 -0.23 4.96
CA VAL A 137 -7.32 -0.30 3.60
C VAL A 137 -5.92 0.29 3.59
N ASP A 138 -4.94 -0.53 3.25
CA ASP A 138 -3.56 -0.09 3.04
C ASP A 138 -3.48 0.94 1.91
N HIS A 139 -2.76 2.05 2.11
CA HIS A 139 -2.65 3.14 1.13
C HIS A 139 -1.96 2.72 -0.18
N GLY A 140 -1.19 1.63 -0.16
CA GLY A 140 -0.60 1.04 -1.35
C GLY A 140 -1.57 0.18 -2.17
N SER A 141 -2.79 -0.06 -1.66
CA SER A 141 -3.82 -0.90 -2.30
C SER A 141 -4.33 -0.31 -3.61
N HIS A 142 -4.85 -1.18 -4.48
CA HIS A 142 -5.50 -0.75 -5.71
C HIS A 142 -6.76 0.08 -5.40
N PRO A 143 -7.03 1.22 -6.08
CA PRO A 143 -8.16 2.10 -5.78
C PRO A 143 -9.53 1.40 -5.76
N ALA A 144 -9.70 0.41 -6.65
CA ALA A 144 -10.90 -0.43 -6.69
C ALA A 144 -11.24 -1.14 -5.37
N MET A 145 -10.26 -1.36 -4.48
CA MET A 145 -10.52 -1.93 -3.14
C MET A 145 -11.22 -0.92 -2.24
N PHE A 146 -10.75 0.31 -2.22
CA PHE A 146 -11.37 1.40 -1.46
C PHE A 146 -12.79 1.70 -1.98
N GLU A 147 -12.95 1.80 -3.31
CA GLU A 147 -14.27 1.94 -3.93
C GLU A 147 -15.24 0.83 -3.51
N ALA A 148 -14.76 -0.41 -3.40
CA ALA A 148 -15.58 -1.56 -3.02
C ALA A 148 -16.04 -1.51 -1.55
N VAL A 149 -15.18 -1.03 -0.65
CA VAL A 149 -15.53 -0.81 0.77
C VAL A 149 -16.66 0.20 0.87
N LEU A 150 -16.52 1.36 0.22
CA LEU A 150 -17.55 2.40 0.17
C LEU A 150 -18.84 1.87 -0.45
N ALA A 151 -18.75 1.14 -1.58
CA ALA A 151 -19.92 0.58 -2.26
C ALA A 151 -20.63 -0.53 -1.46
N ALA A 152 -19.98 -1.11 -0.45
CA ALA A 152 -20.58 -2.05 0.50
C ALA A 152 -21.30 -1.35 1.66
N GLY A 153 -21.13 -0.03 1.82
CA GLY A 153 -21.64 0.73 2.97
C GLY A 153 -20.83 0.51 4.25
N ALA A 154 -19.64 -0.09 4.15
CA ALA A 154 -18.73 -0.26 5.27
C ALA A 154 -17.90 1.01 5.50
N THR A 155 -17.41 1.21 6.71
CA THR A 155 -16.56 2.35 7.08
C THR A 155 -15.12 2.10 6.61
N PRO A 156 -14.57 2.89 5.67
CA PRO A 156 -13.18 2.74 5.28
C PRO A 156 -12.25 3.52 6.23
N LEU A 157 -11.14 2.90 6.61
CA LEU A 157 -10.04 3.54 7.33
C LEU A 157 -8.75 3.29 6.56
N PHE A 158 -7.90 4.30 6.38
CA PHE A 158 -6.62 4.11 5.70
C PHE A 158 -5.53 3.69 6.66
N SER A 159 -4.61 2.83 6.21
CA SER A 159 -3.33 2.56 6.89
C SER A 159 -2.16 2.97 5.99
N PRO A 160 -1.06 3.53 6.54
CA PRO A 160 0.18 3.72 5.80
C PRO A 160 0.62 2.42 5.11
N ALA A 161 1.20 2.55 3.91
CA ALA A 161 1.55 1.41 3.08
C ALA A 161 2.53 0.45 3.78
N GLY A 162 2.14 -0.82 3.90
CA GLY A 162 2.92 -1.90 4.49
C GLY A 162 3.08 -1.84 6.01
N SER A 163 2.43 -0.91 6.72
CA SER A 163 2.64 -0.75 8.17
C SER A 163 1.76 -1.69 8.99
N VAL A 164 2.37 -2.74 9.53
CA VAL A 164 1.74 -3.67 10.49
C VAL A 164 1.38 -2.93 11.77
N GLU A 165 2.27 -2.06 12.26
CA GLU A 165 2.02 -1.30 13.47
C GLU A 165 0.77 -0.44 13.30
N ALA A 166 0.65 0.33 12.22
CA ALA A 166 -0.52 1.17 12.01
C ALA A 166 -1.84 0.39 11.86
N VAL A 167 -1.79 -0.85 11.36
CA VAL A 167 -2.94 -1.77 11.37
C VAL A 167 -3.25 -2.24 12.79
N GLU A 168 -2.26 -2.72 13.54
CA GLU A 168 -2.40 -3.13 14.94
C GLU A 168 -3.05 -2.02 15.78
N ARG A 169 -2.54 -0.80 15.67
CA ARG A 169 -3.01 0.39 16.39
C ARG A 169 -4.51 0.61 16.19
N ARG A 170 -4.96 0.53 14.94
CA ARG A 170 -6.38 0.67 14.59
C ARG A 170 -7.22 -0.51 15.10
N LEU A 171 -6.76 -1.73 14.88
CA LEU A 171 -7.47 -2.92 15.35
C LEU A 171 -7.64 -2.92 16.88
N ARG A 172 -6.62 -2.49 17.62
CA ARG A 172 -6.66 -2.36 19.09
C ARG A 172 -7.78 -1.43 19.57
N ARG A 173 -8.01 -0.32 18.87
CA ARG A 173 -9.06 0.65 19.20
C ARG A 173 -10.45 0.19 18.76
N LEU A 174 -10.53 -0.43 17.59
CA LEU A 174 -11.79 -0.81 16.97
C LEU A 174 -12.37 -2.09 17.56
N ALA A 175 -11.53 -3.10 17.84
CA ALA A 175 -12.00 -4.42 18.26
C ALA A 175 -12.93 -4.42 19.49
N PRO A 176 -12.73 -3.58 20.53
CA PRO A 176 -13.64 -3.52 21.67
C PRO A 176 -14.99 -2.87 21.39
N VAL A 177 -15.09 -2.01 20.36
CA VAL A 177 -16.27 -1.17 20.09
C VAL A 177 -16.97 -1.49 18.76
N ALA A 178 -16.35 -2.30 17.91
CA ALA A 178 -16.86 -2.65 16.60
C ALA A 178 -18.18 -3.43 16.72
N ARG A 179 -19.24 -2.88 16.10
CA ARG A 179 -20.55 -3.54 16.01
C ARG A 179 -20.62 -4.54 14.84
N GLY A 180 -19.83 -4.30 13.79
CA GLY A 180 -19.71 -5.17 12.62
C GLY A 180 -18.36 -5.89 12.55
N ARG A 181 -18.09 -6.50 11.40
CA ARG A 181 -16.83 -7.19 11.11
C ARG A 181 -15.71 -6.18 10.89
N LEU A 182 -14.50 -6.62 11.26
CA LEU A 182 -13.27 -5.93 10.92
C LEU A 182 -12.60 -6.65 9.74
N LEU A 183 -12.17 -5.88 8.76
CA LEU A 183 -11.42 -6.37 7.60
C LEU A 183 -10.15 -5.55 7.43
N VAL A 184 -9.06 -6.22 7.09
CA VAL A 184 -7.80 -5.57 6.69
C VAL A 184 -7.49 -6.00 5.26
N THR A 185 -7.12 -5.05 4.42
CA THR A 185 -6.71 -5.33 3.05
C THR A 185 -5.39 -4.65 2.72
N ALA A 186 -4.47 -5.40 2.12
CA ALA A 186 -3.17 -4.91 1.71
C ALA A 186 -2.66 -5.62 0.44
N PRO A 187 -1.91 -4.93 -0.43
CA PRO A 187 -1.18 -5.59 -1.51
C PRO A 187 0.05 -6.29 -0.97
N ALA A 188 0.36 -7.48 -1.47
CA ALA A 188 1.62 -8.16 -1.18
C ALA A 188 2.83 -7.34 -1.69
N ILE A 189 2.70 -6.78 -2.89
CA ILE A 189 3.59 -5.77 -3.47
C ILE A 189 2.75 -4.62 -4.02
N SER A 190 2.98 -3.41 -3.54
CA SER A 190 2.26 -2.23 -4.02
C SER A 190 2.69 -1.83 -5.44
N ALA A 191 1.70 -1.55 -6.29
CA ALA A 191 1.91 -1.01 -7.63
C ALA A 191 2.43 0.44 -7.64
N TYR A 192 2.25 1.18 -6.54
CA TYR A 192 2.40 2.64 -6.49
C TYR A 192 3.51 3.13 -5.55
N GLY A 193 4.13 2.24 -4.75
CA GLY A 193 5.05 2.65 -3.68
C GLY A 193 6.32 1.82 -3.50
N SER A 194 6.56 0.79 -4.32
CA SER A 194 7.69 -0.15 -4.13
C SER A 194 7.75 -0.80 -2.74
N VAL A 195 6.61 -0.86 -2.04
CA VAL A 195 6.47 -1.45 -0.70
C VAL A 195 6.10 -2.93 -0.82
N VAL A 196 6.77 -3.76 -0.03
CA VAL A 196 6.46 -5.17 0.16
C VAL A 196 5.81 -5.31 1.54
N ALA A 197 4.62 -5.90 1.61
CA ALA A 197 3.91 -6.04 2.88
C ALA A 197 4.52 -7.15 3.75
N ASP A 198 4.56 -6.92 5.07
CA ASP A 198 4.74 -7.99 6.06
C ASP A 198 3.40 -8.71 6.27
N VAL A 199 3.10 -9.65 5.38
CA VAL A 199 1.88 -10.47 5.40
C VAL A 199 1.83 -11.33 6.66
N ALA A 200 2.97 -11.82 7.15
CA ALA A 200 3.04 -12.62 8.39
C ALA A 200 2.61 -11.79 9.61
N GLY A 201 3.13 -10.57 9.74
CA GLY A 201 2.74 -9.63 10.79
C GLY A 201 1.26 -9.24 10.68
N LEU A 202 0.78 -8.88 9.49
CA LEU A 202 -0.64 -8.58 9.27
C LEU A 202 -1.55 -9.76 9.65
N LEU A 203 -1.16 -10.99 9.29
CA LEU A 203 -1.87 -12.23 9.66
C LEU A 203 -1.96 -12.41 11.17
N GLU A 204 -0.87 -12.15 11.90
CA GLU A 204 -0.84 -12.25 13.35
C GLU A 204 -1.82 -11.24 13.98
N GLN A 205 -1.77 -9.98 13.55
CA GLN A 205 -2.65 -8.94 14.06
C GLN A 205 -4.12 -9.23 13.74
N CYS A 206 -4.43 -9.63 12.50
CA CYS A 206 -5.79 -9.97 12.11
C CYS A 206 -6.34 -11.14 12.92
N ARG A 207 -5.54 -12.18 13.19
CA ARG A 207 -5.95 -13.30 14.05
C ARG A 207 -6.17 -12.87 15.50
N HIS A 208 -5.28 -12.06 16.04
CA HIS A 208 -5.37 -11.58 17.43
C HIS A 208 -6.67 -10.79 17.65
N TYR A 209 -7.02 -9.89 16.73
CA TYR A 209 -8.22 -9.04 16.83
C TYR A 209 -9.44 -9.59 16.08
N ARG A 210 -9.39 -10.85 15.61
CA ARG A 210 -10.48 -11.51 14.84
C ARG A 210 -10.94 -10.72 13.60
N ALA A 211 -10.03 -10.03 12.93
CA ALA A 211 -10.27 -9.37 11.65
C ALA A 211 -10.04 -10.33 10.47
N THR A 212 -10.76 -10.13 9.38
CA THR A 212 -10.55 -10.84 8.11
C THR A 212 -9.38 -10.22 7.36
N LEU A 213 -8.40 -11.01 6.92
CA LEU A 213 -7.30 -10.53 6.09
C LEU A 213 -7.54 -10.85 4.61
N VAL A 214 -7.50 -9.80 3.78
CA VAL A 214 -7.51 -9.89 2.30
C VAL A 214 -6.16 -9.44 1.76
N ILE A 215 -5.47 -10.30 1.01
CA ILE A 215 -4.21 -9.96 0.36
C ILE A 215 -4.38 -9.86 -1.16
N ASP A 216 -3.97 -8.75 -1.75
CA ASP A 216 -3.86 -8.60 -3.21
C ASP A 216 -2.48 -9.06 -3.69
N ALA A 217 -2.46 -10.20 -4.40
CA ALA A 217 -1.28 -10.85 -4.95
C ALA A 217 -1.09 -10.58 -6.45
N ALA A 218 -1.67 -9.50 -6.99
CA ALA A 218 -1.59 -9.23 -8.43
C ALA A 218 -0.15 -9.07 -8.94
N HIS A 219 0.73 -8.44 -8.16
CA HIS A 219 2.07 -8.04 -8.63
C HIS A 219 3.21 -9.01 -8.30
N ASP A 220 2.95 -10.07 -7.53
CA ASP A 220 3.97 -11.02 -7.06
C ASP A 220 3.65 -12.48 -7.41
N LEU A 221 2.39 -12.84 -7.61
CA LEU A 221 2.01 -14.20 -7.98
C LEU A 221 2.66 -14.62 -9.30
N GLY A 222 3.28 -15.79 -9.28
CA GLY A 222 4.01 -16.41 -10.39
C GLY A 222 5.42 -15.87 -10.60
N SER A 223 5.71 -14.61 -10.23
CA SER A 223 6.97 -13.90 -10.51
C SER A 223 7.93 -13.86 -9.32
N VAL A 224 7.42 -14.06 -8.11
CA VAL A 224 8.19 -14.02 -6.86
C VAL A 224 8.19 -15.39 -6.16
N ALA A 225 9.25 -15.66 -5.40
CA ALA A 225 9.57 -16.90 -4.72
C ALA A 225 9.98 -18.08 -5.62
N PRO A 226 10.71 -19.09 -5.10
CA PRO A 226 11.11 -20.26 -5.90
C PRO A 226 9.94 -21.01 -6.52
N GLY A 227 8.82 -21.21 -5.81
CA GLY A 227 7.62 -21.87 -6.32
C GLY A 227 6.69 -20.97 -7.14
N GLY A 228 6.89 -19.65 -7.09
CA GLY A 228 5.99 -18.68 -7.73
C GLY A 228 4.81 -18.28 -6.84
N GLY A 229 4.76 -18.69 -5.58
CA GLY A 229 3.69 -18.37 -4.63
C GLY A 229 3.77 -16.95 -4.04
N GLY A 230 4.63 -16.08 -4.56
CA GLY A 230 4.67 -14.68 -4.18
C GLY A 230 5.35 -14.42 -2.83
N ILE A 231 5.10 -13.24 -2.27
CA ILE A 231 5.56 -12.83 -0.94
C ILE A 231 5.02 -13.77 0.14
N MET A 232 3.79 -14.28 -0.03
CA MET A 232 3.22 -15.27 0.88
C MET A 232 4.05 -16.55 0.94
N GLU A 233 4.64 -17.01 -0.16
CA GLU A 233 5.56 -18.17 -0.11
C GLU A 233 6.84 -17.82 0.66
N LEU A 234 7.44 -16.66 0.38
CA LEU A 234 8.66 -16.22 1.07
C LEU A 234 8.48 -16.09 2.58
N GLN A 235 7.29 -15.69 3.03
CA GLN A 235 6.95 -15.48 4.44
C GLN A 235 6.28 -16.71 5.09
N GLY A 236 6.19 -17.86 4.41
CA GLY A 236 5.54 -19.05 4.97
C GLY A 236 4.05 -18.86 5.27
N CYS A 237 3.37 -18.08 4.45
CA CYS A 237 1.99 -17.61 4.60
C CYS A 237 1.00 -18.20 3.58
N LEU A 238 1.43 -19.07 2.66
CA LEU A 238 0.50 -19.78 1.77
C LEU A 238 -0.55 -20.56 2.58
N GLY A 239 -1.82 -20.49 2.15
CA GLY A 239 -2.97 -21.08 2.84
C GLY A 239 -3.34 -20.41 4.17
N ARG A 240 -2.67 -19.32 4.57
CA ARG A 240 -2.88 -18.69 5.89
C ARG A 240 -3.75 -17.43 5.86
N ALA A 241 -3.82 -16.71 4.75
CA ALA A 241 -4.78 -15.62 4.55
C ALA A 241 -6.22 -16.15 4.50
N ASP A 242 -7.20 -15.30 4.82
CA ASP A 242 -8.61 -15.66 4.72
C ASP A 242 -9.06 -15.61 3.25
N VAL A 243 -8.62 -14.56 2.55
CA VAL A 243 -8.87 -14.35 1.13
C VAL A 243 -7.62 -13.81 0.44
N VAL A 244 -7.32 -14.33 -0.74
CA VAL A 244 -6.29 -13.82 -1.64
C VAL A 244 -6.96 -13.45 -2.95
N VAL A 245 -6.80 -12.20 -3.37
CA VAL A 245 -7.26 -11.69 -4.66
C VAL A 245 -6.08 -11.40 -5.57
N GLY A 246 -6.29 -11.35 -6.87
CA GLY A 246 -5.20 -11.02 -7.79
C GLY A 246 -5.61 -10.96 -9.26
N SER A 247 -4.61 -10.81 -10.12
CA SER A 247 -4.78 -10.64 -11.56
C SER A 247 -3.88 -11.57 -12.37
N PHE A 248 -4.41 -12.10 -13.47
CA PHE A 248 -3.65 -12.87 -14.45
C PHE A 248 -3.01 -11.99 -15.54
N ALA A 249 -3.40 -10.72 -15.65
CA ALA A 249 -2.98 -9.82 -16.73
C ALA A 249 -1.51 -9.35 -16.64
N LYS A 250 -0.77 -9.86 -15.67
CA LYS A 250 0.62 -9.52 -15.38
C LYS A 250 1.51 -10.71 -15.73
N THR A 251 2.04 -11.41 -14.73
CA THR A 251 2.92 -12.58 -14.91
C THR A 251 2.35 -13.65 -15.84
N PHE A 252 1.05 -13.90 -15.78
CA PHE A 252 0.40 -14.96 -16.57
C PHE A 252 0.03 -14.51 -17.99
N GLY A 253 0.20 -13.22 -18.32
CA GLY A 253 0.09 -12.73 -19.68
C GLY A 253 -1.31 -12.82 -20.31
N ALA A 254 -2.37 -12.95 -19.50
CA ALA A 254 -3.74 -13.11 -19.99
C ALA A 254 -4.75 -12.32 -19.17
N ALA A 255 -5.82 -11.84 -19.81
CA ALA A 255 -6.90 -11.17 -19.10
C ALA A 255 -7.51 -12.10 -18.05
N GLY A 256 -7.89 -11.54 -16.90
CA GLY A 256 -8.52 -12.28 -15.82
C GLY A 256 -8.10 -11.83 -14.43
N GLY A 257 -8.88 -12.26 -13.46
CA GLY A 257 -8.58 -12.13 -12.04
C GLY A 257 -9.09 -13.33 -11.26
N PHE A 258 -8.76 -13.40 -9.98
CA PHE A 258 -9.20 -14.47 -9.10
C PHE A 258 -9.42 -13.97 -7.67
N ALA A 259 -10.22 -14.74 -6.95
CA ALA A 259 -10.29 -14.71 -5.50
C ALA A 259 -10.21 -16.16 -5.00
N ALA A 260 -9.18 -16.47 -4.22
CA ALA A 260 -9.03 -17.74 -3.53
C ALA A 260 -9.30 -17.52 -2.04
N PHE A 261 -9.94 -18.46 -1.38
CA PHE A 261 -10.45 -18.23 -0.03
C PHE A 261 -10.51 -19.51 0.79
N ARG A 262 -10.48 -19.32 2.11
CA ARG A 262 -10.56 -20.41 3.08
C ARG A 262 -11.99 -20.91 3.31
N ASP A 263 -12.97 -20.02 3.30
CA ASP A 263 -14.39 -20.37 3.50
C ASP A 263 -15.05 -20.67 2.14
N PRO A 264 -15.35 -21.95 1.81
CA PRO A 264 -15.97 -22.30 0.52
C PRO A 264 -17.35 -21.67 0.32
N ALA A 265 -18.05 -21.27 1.39
CA ALA A 265 -19.35 -20.60 1.29
C ALA A 265 -19.24 -19.22 0.60
N LEU A 266 -18.03 -18.63 0.56
CA LEU A 266 -17.81 -17.41 -0.21
C LEU A 266 -18.04 -17.64 -1.71
N LYS A 267 -17.75 -18.82 -2.27
CA LYS A 267 -17.97 -19.10 -3.71
C LYS A 267 -19.41 -18.92 -4.11
N THR A 268 -20.33 -19.46 -3.33
CA THR A 268 -21.77 -19.35 -3.56
C THR A 268 -22.21 -17.89 -3.51
N ARG A 269 -21.71 -17.12 -2.52
CA ARG A 269 -21.97 -15.66 -2.44
C ARG A 269 -21.44 -14.92 -3.66
N LEU A 270 -20.19 -15.17 -4.07
CA LEU A 270 -19.59 -14.52 -5.24
C LEU A 270 -20.35 -14.83 -6.53
N ARG A 271 -20.85 -16.06 -6.71
CA ARG A 271 -21.63 -16.44 -7.89
C ARG A 271 -23.05 -15.89 -7.85
N GLN A 272 -23.73 -16.05 -6.72
CA GLN A 272 -25.18 -15.90 -6.64
C GLN A 272 -25.64 -14.59 -6.01
N SER A 273 -24.80 -13.75 -5.43
CA SER A 273 -25.32 -12.49 -4.86
C SER A 273 -25.79 -11.52 -5.94
N ARG A 274 -26.57 -10.51 -5.54
CA ARG A 274 -27.01 -9.43 -6.43
C ARG A 274 -25.82 -8.68 -7.04
N PHE A 275 -24.76 -8.53 -6.26
CA PHE A 275 -23.51 -7.83 -6.63
C PHE A 275 -22.37 -8.82 -6.94
N GLY A 276 -22.72 -10.05 -7.27
CA GLY A 276 -21.80 -11.13 -7.62
C GLY A 276 -21.57 -11.23 -9.13
N GLN A 277 -21.12 -12.40 -9.58
CA GLN A 277 -20.85 -12.74 -10.98
C GLN A 277 -22.12 -12.98 -11.80
N ARG A 278 -23.24 -12.32 -11.45
CA ARG A 278 -24.45 -12.24 -12.26
C ARG A 278 -24.39 -11.14 -13.32
N GLN A 279 -23.62 -10.09 -13.06
CA GLN A 279 -23.65 -8.85 -13.82
C GLN A 279 -22.59 -8.74 -14.92
N SER A 280 -21.76 -9.77 -15.09
CA SER A 280 -20.59 -9.74 -15.98
C SER A 280 -20.41 -11.10 -16.66
N ALA A 281 -19.88 -11.08 -17.88
CA ALA A 281 -19.54 -12.30 -18.59
C ALA A 281 -18.45 -13.08 -17.83
N ALA A 282 -18.53 -14.41 -17.83
CA ALA A 282 -17.47 -15.23 -17.27
C ALA A 282 -16.17 -15.05 -18.08
N LEU A 283 -15.05 -15.45 -17.46
CA LEU A 283 -13.79 -15.54 -18.18
C LEU A 283 -13.91 -16.55 -19.34
N SER A 284 -13.33 -16.25 -20.49
CA SER A 284 -13.40 -17.18 -21.63
C SER A 284 -12.60 -18.45 -21.38
N ALA A 285 -13.03 -19.56 -21.99
CA ALA A 285 -12.31 -20.83 -21.97
C ALA A 285 -10.89 -20.68 -22.54
N VAL A 286 -10.70 -19.82 -23.55
CA VAL A 286 -9.38 -19.52 -24.13
C VAL A 286 -8.46 -18.88 -23.11
N ASN A 287 -8.90 -17.83 -22.39
CA ASN A 287 -8.09 -17.23 -21.33
C ASN A 287 -7.80 -18.24 -20.21
N ALA A 288 -8.81 -19.03 -19.81
CA ALA A 288 -8.61 -20.05 -18.78
C ALA A 288 -7.53 -21.09 -19.17
N SER A 289 -7.56 -21.60 -20.41
CA SER A 289 -6.56 -22.54 -20.94
C SER A 289 -5.16 -21.92 -21.02
N VAL A 290 -5.05 -20.66 -21.44
CA VAL A 290 -3.79 -19.91 -21.45
C VAL A 290 -3.21 -19.81 -20.04
N ILE A 291 -4.04 -19.42 -19.06
CA ILE A 291 -3.60 -19.23 -17.68
C ILE A 291 -3.16 -20.57 -17.06
N LEU A 292 -3.86 -21.67 -17.37
CA LEU A 292 -3.46 -23.01 -16.96
C LEU A 292 -2.06 -23.37 -17.48
N ALA A 293 -1.80 -23.16 -18.78
CA ALA A 293 -0.48 -23.39 -19.36
C ALA A 293 0.59 -22.48 -18.74
N ALA A 294 0.24 -21.23 -18.41
CA ALA A 294 1.12 -20.31 -17.71
C ALA A 294 1.45 -20.78 -16.27
N PHE A 295 0.50 -21.38 -15.54
CA PHE A 295 0.78 -22.02 -14.24
C PHE A 295 1.80 -23.16 -14.38
N ASP A 296 1.65 -24.01 -15.39
CA ASP A 296 2.58 -25.12 -15.62
C ASP A 296 4.00 -24.62 -15.91
N LEU A 297 4.11 -23.53 -16.68
CA LEU A 297 5.38 -22.81 -16.89
C LEU A 297 5.92 -22.23 -15.59
N VAL A 298 5.09 -21.59 -14.77
CA VAL A 298 5.49 -21.01 -13.48
C VAL A 298 6.09 -22.08 -12.57
N GLU A 299 5.51 -23.28 -12.49
CA GLU A 299 6.00 -24.38 -11.63
C GLU A 299 7.15 -25.19 -12.23
N SER A 300 7.40 -25.04 -13.55
CA SER A 300 8.48 -25.72 -14.24
C SER A 300 9.88 -25.26 -13.79
N ALA A 301 10.90 -26.02 -14.19
CA ALA A 301 12.29 -25.60 -14.04
C ALA A 301 12.60 -24.30 -14.80
N GLU A 302 11.96 -24.09 -15.95
CA GLU A 302 12.08 -22.86 -16.72
C GLU A 302 11.51 -21.66 -15.96
N GLY A 303 10.32 -21.78 -15.37
CA GLY A 303 9.71 -20.73 -14.54
C GLY A 303 10.62 -20.33 -13.39
N ARG A 304 11.21 -21.32 -12.70
CA ARG A 304 12.23 -21.09 -11.65
C ARG A 304 13.43 -20.30 -12.17
N MET A 305 13.95 -20.67 -13.35
CA MET A 305 15.06 -19.97 -13.99
C MET A 305 14.69 -18.52 -14.35
N ARG A 306 13.51 -18.30 -14.95
CA ARG A 306 13.00 -16.97 -15.30
C ARG A 306 12.88 -16.07 -14.08
N ARG A 307 12.32 -16.56 -12.97
CA ARG A 307 12.27 -15.81 -11.70
C ARG A 307 13.65 -15.47 -11.14
N ARG A 308 14.60 -16.41 -11.18
CA ARG A 308 16.00 -16.14 -10.77
C ARG A 308 16.62 -15.03 -11.63
N ARG A 309 16.40 -15.07 -12.95
CA ARG A 309 16.87 -14.04 -13.89
C ARG A 309 16.21 -12.70 -13.63
N LEU A 310 14.89 -12.65 -13.49
CA LEU A 310 14.12 -11.45 -13.16
C LEU A 310 14.70 -10.76 -11.92
N ARG A 311 14.85 -11.50 -10.82
CA ARG A 311 15.44 -10.99 -9.58
C ARG A 311 16.87 -10.47 -9.79
N GLY A 312 17.69 -11.21 -10.54
CA GLY A 312 19.06 -10.82 -10.85
C GLY A 312 19.16 -9.59 -11.75
N HIS A 313 18.21 -9.39 -12.68
CA HIS A 313 18.14 -8.22 -13.56
C HIS A 313 17.66 -7.00 -12.77
N ALA A 314 16.60 -7.14 -11.96
CA ALA A 314 16.10 -6.07 -11.12
C ALA A 314 17.16 -5.55 -10.14
N GLN A 315 17.91 -6.45 -9.50
CA GLN A 315 18.99 -6.05 -8.58
C GLN A 315 20.15 -5.36 -9.30
N ARG A 316 20.57 -5.88 -10.47
CA ARG A 316 21.62 -5.26 -11.28
C ARG A 316 21.22 -3.86 -11.76
N LEU A 317 20.01 -3.72 -12.31
CA LEU A 317 19.49 -2.43 -12.74
C LEU A 317 19.46 -1.43 -11.59
N ARG A 318 18.95 -1.84 -10.42
CA ARG A 318 18.95 -1.02 -9.21
C ARG A 318 20.36 -0.56 -8.83
N ASN A 319 21.32 -1.48 -8.80
CA ASN A 319 22.70 -1.16 -8.41
C ASN A 319 23.36 -0.19 -9.39
N HIS A 320 23.14 -0.36 -10.69
CA HIS A 320 23.66 0.56 -11.70
C HIS A 320 23.03 1.95 -11.59
N LEU A 321 21.71 2.04 -11.43
CA LEU A 321 21.04 3.32 -11.21
C LEU A 321 21.58 4.05 -9.96
N LEU A 322 21.78 3.33 -8.85
CA LEU A 322 22.38 3.91 -7.64
C LEU A 322 23.83 4.36 -7.87
N ALA A 323 24.63 3.59 -8.60
CA ALA A 323 26.02 3.93 -8.92
C ALA A 323 26.11 5.18 -9.82
N ASP A 324 25.14 5.37 -10.70
CA ASP A 324 25.02 6.55 -11.58
C ASP A 324 24.39 7.76 -10.86
N GLY A 325 24.13 7.67 -9.55
CA GLY A 325 23.63 8.77 -8.73
C GLY A 325 22.11 8.95 -8.76
N PHE A 326 21.34 8.03 -9.34
CA PHE A 326 19.88 8.08 -9.27
C PHE A 326 19.37 7.70 -7.88
N SER A 327 18.33 8.39 -7.43
CA SER A 327 17.53 7.95 -6.28
C SER A 327 16.62 6.80 -6.70
N VAL A 328 16.73 5.64 -6.04
CA VAL A 328 15.90 4.46 -6.33
C VAL A 328 15.08 4.07 -5.10
N MET A 329 13.76 4.20 -5.21
CA MET A 329 12.79 3.91 -4.14
C MET A 329 12.68 2.40 -3.82
N GLY A 330 12.16 2.08 -2.63
CA GLY A 330 11.95 0.71 -2.14
C GLY A 330 13.23 0.00 -1.68
N ALA A 331 13.08 -1.09 -0.93
CA ALA A 331 14.20 -1.94 -0.54
C ALA A 331 14.58 -2.88 -1.70
N GLY A 332 15.88 -3.15 -1.91
CA GLY A 332 16.32 -4.18 -2.86
C GLY A 332 15.74 -5.56 -2.47
N PHE A 333 15.56 -6.46 -3.43
CA PHE A 333 14.89 -7.75 -3.22
C PHE A 333 15.49 -8.58 -2.06
N ALA A 334 16.81 -8.47 -1.83
CA ALA A 334 17.49 -9.13 -0.71
C ALA A 334 17.13 -8.50 0.65
N ALA A 335 17.01 -7.18 0.73
CA ALA A 335 16.61 -6.46 1.93
C ALA A 335 15.10 -6.58 2.21
N GLY A 336 14.27 -6.58 1.16
CA GLY A 336 12.82 -6.81 1.27
C GLY A 336 12.46 -8.24 1.66
N ALA A 337 13.19 -9.25 1.14
CA ALA A 337 13.04 -10.63 1.57
C ALA A 337 13.62 -10.86 2.97
N ALA A 338 14.73 -10.22 3.34
CA ALA A 338 15.27 -10.27 4.68
C ALA A 338 14.34 -9.59 5.71
N ALA A 339 13.73 -8.44 5.38
CA ALA A 339 12.72 -7.79 6.21
C ALA A 339 11.45 -8.64 6.34
N ALA A 340 10.99 -9.26 5.24
CA ALA A 340 9.88 -10.20 5.22
C ALA A 340 10.15 -11.48 6.04
N LEU A 341 11.39 -11.96 6.08
CA LEU A 341 11.82 -13.09 6.91
C LEU A 341 12.11 -12.68 8.35
N ALA A 342 12.47 -11.41 8.59
CA ALA A 342 12.82 -10.84 9.88
C ALA A 342 11.63 -10.16 10.56
N GLY A 343 10.39 -10.61 10.31
CA GLY A 343 9.12 -10.19 10.95
C GLY A 343 9.10 -10.37 12.47
N ARG A 344 10.02 -9.69 13.13
CA ARG A 344 10.18 -9.44 14.55
C ARG A 344 10.64 -8.00 14.64
N SER A 345 9.69 -7.07 14.83
CA SER A 345 10.01 -5.80 15.46
C SER A 345 10.87 -6.10 16.69
N PRO A 346 11.94 -5.34 16.98
CA PRO A 346 12.80 -5.62 18.13
C PRO A 346 12.00 -5.37 19.41
N GLY A 347 11.28 -6.39 19.85
CA GLY A 347 10.67 -6.48 21.16
C GLY A 347 11.78 -6.50 22.20
N ARG A 348 11.93 -5.36 22.88
CA ARG A 348 12.29 -5.26 24.30
C ARG A 348 13.42 -6.22 24.72
N ARG A 349 14.65 -5.92 24.29
CA ARG A 349 15.83 -6.41 25.04
C ARG A 349 15.92 -5.62 26.33
N ASP A 350 15.59 -6.33 27.40
CA ASP A 350 15.89 -5.98 28.77
C ASP A 350 17.36 -5.52 28.85
N ARG A 351 17.59 -4.24 29.17
CA ARG A 351 18.93 -3.66 29.27
C ARG A 351 19.61 -4.19 30.52
N ARG A 352 20.21 -5.38 30.43
CA ARG A 352 21.44 -5.64 31.19
C ARG A 352 22.59 -5.07 30.40
N CYS A 353 23.14 -4.00 30.97
CA CYS A 353 24.36 -3.34 30.55
C CYS A 353 25.45 -4.37 30.21
N ARG A 354 25.96 -4.36 28.97
CA ARG A 354 27.27 -4.94 28.64
C ARG A 354 28.00 -4.05 27.65
N CYS A 355 29.16 -3.65 28.13
CA CYS A 355 30.16 -2.81 27.48
C CYS A 355 30.69 -3.46 26.20
N CYS A 356 31.09 -2.60 25.26
CA CYS A 356 31.71 -2.92 23.99
C CYS A 356 33.09 -3.55 24.18
N CYS A 357 33.29 -4.78 23.70
CA CYS A 357 34.59 -5.25 23.23
C CYS A 357 34.36 -5.99 21.91
N SER A 358 34.95 -5.46 20.85
CA SER A 358 34.94 -5.96 19.47
C SER A 358 35.86 -7.16 19.29
N ASP A 359 35.44 -8.07 18.42
CA ASP A 359 36.15 -9.26 17.95
C ASP A 359 37.54 -8.99 17.39
N THR A 360 38.55 -9.65 17.97
CA THR A 360 39.68 -10.23 17.24
C THR A 360 39.86 -11.65 17.79
N GLY A 361 39.90 -12.67 16.94
CA GLY A 361 40.35 -14.03 17.32
C GLY A 361 41.81 -14.26 16.93
N PRO A 362 42.42 -15.45 17.17
CA PRO A 362 41.96 -16.59 17.98
C PRO A 362 42.96 -17.01 19.11
N GLU A 363 42.43 -17.54 20.24
CA GLU A 363 42.95 -18.59 21.17
C GLU A 363 44.44 -18.60 21.66
N PRO A 364 44.82 -19.27 22.78
CA PRO A 364 44.04 -19.84 23.88
C PRO A 364 44.61 -19.43 25.27
N HIS A 365 44.08 -20.06 26.32
CA HIS A 365 44.59 -20.18 27.69
C HIS A 365 44.04 -19.23 28.76
N ASP A 366 43.13 -19.84 29.51
CA ASP A 366 43.23 -20.09 30.95
C ASP A 366 43.37 -18.90 31.89
N GLN A 367 42.36 -18.87 32.76
CA GLN A 367 42.42 -18.34 34.11
C GLN A 367 42.37 -16.82 34.19
N CYS A 368 41.14 -16.36 34.38
CA CYS A 368 40.84 -15.17 35.16
C CYS A 368 41.32 -15.38 36.60
N PRO A 369 42.20 -14.51 37.14
CA PRO A 369 42.00 -14.10 38.53
C PRO A 369 42.28 -12.61 38.72
N GLY A 370 41.20 -11.84 38.89
CA GLY A 370 41.23 -10.54 39.55
C GLY A 370 40.81 -10.68 41.01
N GLN A 371 41.73 -11.04 41.90
CA GLN A 371 41.67 -10.67 43.32
C GLN A 371 43.10 -10.41 43.84
N ARG A 372 43.24 -9.26 44.52
CA ARG A 372 44.38 -8.82 45.37
C ARG A 372 45.57 -8.23 44.61
N GLN A 373 46.38 -7.29 45.09
CA GLN A 373 46.35 -6.20 46.09
C GLN A 373 47.76 -5.57 46.00
N ALA A 374 47.88 -4.23 45.98
CA ALA A 374 49.11 -3.41 46.25
C ALA A 374 50.34 -3.66 45.32
N ALA A 375 51.35 -2.80 45.11
CA ALA A 375 51.82 -1.53 45.66
C ALA A 375 52.81 -0.89 44.62
N PRO A 376 53.48 0.26 44.89
CA PRO A 376 53.81 1.28 43.89
C PRO A 376 55.30 1.38 43.47
N GLY A 377 55.56 2.07 42.35
CA GLY A 377 56.85 2.74 42.12
C GLY A 377 57.28 2.91 40.65
N ALA A 378 57.46 4.17 40.24
CA ALA A 378 58.44 4.73 39.28
C ALA A 378 58.53 4.13 37.85
N ALA A 379 58.68 4.87 36.74
CA ALA A 379 58.96 6.27 36.47
C ALA A 379 58.61 6.60 35.00
N ALA A 380 58.27 7.88 34.79
CA ALA A 380 58.65 8.75 33.67
C ALA A 380 58.62 8.23 32.21
N GLY A 381 57.77 8.90 31.41
CA GLY A 381 58.31 9.72 30.31
C GLY A 381 57.79 9.41 28.91
N ALA A 382 57.34 10.49 28.25
CA ALA A 382 57.07 10.63 26.82
C ALA A 382 55.75 10.03 26.28
N HIS A 383 54.74 10.89 26.13
CA HIS A 383 54.25 11.26 24.80
C HIS A 383 53.26 12.43 24.91
N GLN A 384 53.82 13.64 24.89
CA GLN A 384 53.10 14.87 24.59
C GLN A 384 53.83 15.53 23.43
N ALA A 385 53.38 15.24 22.20
CA ALA A 385 53.54 16.09 21.01
C ALA A 385 53.11 15.30 19.76
N CYS A 386 51.92 15.62 19.25
CA CYS A 386 51.65 15.96 17.84
C CYS A 386 50.16 15.74 17.56
N ALA A 387 49.33 16.58 18.17
CA ALA A 387 48.08 16.97 17.54
C ALA A 387 48.40 18.08 16.53
N ARG A 388 47.71 18.06 15.39
CA ARG A 388 47.62 19.12 14.36
C ARG A 388 48.66 19.03 13.24
N HIS A 389 48.35 18.30 12.18
CA HIS A 389 48.11 18.85 10.83
C HIS A 389 47.85 17.70 9.84
N SER A 390 47.06 18.01 8.80
CA SER A 390 46.73 17.15 7.64
C SER A 390 45.54 16.20 7.81
N MET A 391 44.33 16.77 7.70
CA MET A 391 43.21 16.21 6.91
C MET A 391 42.15 17.31 6.67
N ARG A 392 42.60 18.46 6.16
CA ARG A 392 41.74 19.53 5.62
C ARG A 392 42.19 19.90 4.21
N ALA A 393 41.75 19.15 3.21
CA ALA A 393 41.46 19.61 1.85
C ALA A 393 40.98 18.44 1.00
N CYS A 394 39.87 18.65 0.27
CA CYS A 394 39.18 17.71 -0.65
C CYS A 394 38.11 16.78 -0.04
N ALA A 395 37.03 17.37 0.47
CA ALA A 395 35.65 16.97 0.12
C ALA A 395 34.66 17.99 0.72
N ARG A 396 34.65 19.22 0.18
CA ARG A 396 33.50 20.12 0.31
C ARG A 396 32.68 19.95 -0.96
N ASN A 397 31.58 19.20 -0.85
CA ASN A 397 30.31 19.50 -1.53
C ASN A 397 29.17 18.78 -0.78
N ASN A 398 28.67 19.49 0.24
CA ASN A 398 27.27 19.66 0.59
C ASN A 398 26.33 18.43 0.59
N MET A 399 26.48 17.56 1.59
CA MET A 399 25.34 16.87 2.20
C MET A 399 25.40 17.21 3.69
N SER A 400 24.52 18.11 4.14
CA SER A 400 24.27 18.29 5.56
C SER A 400 23.71 16.97 6.08
N THR A 401 24.48 16.21 6.86
CA THR A 401 23.94 15.15 7.71
C THR A 401 23.06 15.85 8.74
N GLU A 402 21.75 15.85 8.50
CA GLU A 402 20.78 16.47 9.40
C GLU A 402 20.84 15.78 10.76
N GLU A 403 20.98 16.56 11.83
CA GLU A 403 21.09 16.03 13.19
C GLU A 403 19.73 15.45 13.62
N VAL A 404 19.72 14.17 14.02
CA VAL A 404 18.51 13.44 14.45
C VAL A 404 18.54 13.16 15.95
N VAL A 405 17.40 13.32 16.63
CA VAL A 405 17.25 13.09 18.07
C VAL A 405 16.11 12.12 18.37
N PRO A 406 16.22 11.29 19.42
CA PRO A 406 15.11 10.44 19.85
C PRO A 406 14.02 11.28 20.52
N VAL A 407 12.77 11.05 20.15
CA VAL A 407 11.59 11.61 20.81
C VAL A 407 10.64 10.49 21.23
N THR A 408 9.90 10.72 22.30
CA THR A 408 8.86 9.86 22.85
C THR A 408 7.60 10.68 23.08
N LEU A 409 6.51 10.37 22.39
CA LEU A 409 5.24 11.12 22.50
C LEU A 409 4.05 10.18 22.45
N THR A 410 2.89 10.65 22.89
CA THR A 410 1.64 9.88 22.86
C THR A 410 0.77 10.39 21.72
N ILE A 411 0.72 9.68 20.58
CA ILE A 411 -0.10 10.09 19.43
C ILE A 411 -1.39 9.29 19.40
N ASN A 412 -2.54 9.97 19.40
CA ASN A 412 -3.86 9.37 19.39
C ASN A 412 -3.98 8.27 20.46
N SER A 413 -3.60 8.60 21.70
CA SER A 413 -3.56 7.71 22.88
C SER A 413 -2.54 6.57 22.82
N GLU A 414 -1.50 6.68 21.98
CA GLU A 414 -0.49 5.64 21.86
C GLU A 414 0.95 6.17 21.91
N ARG A 415 1.79 5.49 22.70
CA ARG A 415 3.19 5.85 22.86
C ARG A 415 4.01 5.51 21.61
N VAL A 416 4.59 6.53 20.98
CA VAL A 416 5.47 6.47 19.80
C VAL A 416 6.87 6.91 20.19
N VAL A 417 7.88 6.12 19.79
CA VAL A 417 9.30 6.46 19.96
C VAL A 417 9.98 6.46 18.58
N ARG A 418 10.59 7.57 18.18
CA ARG A 418 11.23 7.73 16.85
C ARG A 418 12.49 8.59 16.92
N MET A 419 13.40 8.39 15.97
CA MET A 419 14.51 9.30 15.69
C MET A 419 14.01 10.34 14.68
N VAL A 420 14.19 11.62 14.98
CA VAL A 420 13.57 12.70 14.20
C VAL A 420 14.60 13.80 13.93
N PRO A 421 14.70 14.33 12.70
CA PRO A 421 15.52 15.49 12.43
C PRO A 421 15.11 16.68 13.32
N THR A 422 16.10 17.40 13.86
CA THR A 422 15.88 18.52 14.79
C THR A 422 15.02 19.65 14.21
N ARG A 423 14.95 19.75 12.88
CA ARG A 423 14.22 20.79 12.15
C ARG A 423 12.91 20.30 11.53
N GLN A 424 12.53 19.03 11.70
CA GLN A 424 11.30 18.52 11.14
C GLN A 424 10.09 19.11 11.86
N HIS A 425 9.13 19.65 11.10
CA HIS A 425 7.86 20.12 11.65
C HIS A 425 7.00 18.95 12.15
N LEU A 426 6.19 19.18 13.17
CA LEU A 426 5.32 18.16 13.77
C LEU A 426 4.34 17.59 12.73
N VAL A 427 3.76 18.45 11.89
CA VAL A 427 2.85 18.00 10.83
C VAL A 427 3.55 17.10 9.81
N ASP A 428 4.82 17.36 9.48
CA ASP A 428 5.58 16.51 8.55
C ASP A 428 5.91 15.17 9.19
N PHE A 429 6.30 15.18 10.45
CA PHE A 429 6.51 13.94 11.20
C PHE A 429 5.23 13.09 11.24
N LEU A 430 4.07 13.69 11.53
CA LEU A 430 2.79 12.98 11.53
C LEU A 430 2.43 12.43 10.14
N ARG A 431 2.56 13.24 9.09
CA ARG A 431 2.15 12.89 7.72
C ARG A 431 3.09 11.90 7.03
N ILE A 432 4.39 12.13 7.13
CA ILE A 432 5.41 11.44 6.32
C ILE A 432 5.89 10.19 7.05
N GLU A 433 6.25 10.32 8.34
CA GLU A 433 6.81 9.20 9.11
C GLU A 433 5.73 8.27 9.64
N LEU A 434 4.58 8.83 10.05
CA LEU A 434 3.51 8.05 10.68
C LEU A 434 2.30 7.83 9.76
N GLY A 435 2.28 8.47 8.59
CA GLY A 435 1.20 8.37 7.61
C GLY A 435 -0.17 8.84 8.13
N LEU A 436 -0.20 9.74 9.11
CA LEU A 436 -1.40 10.43 9.59
C LEU A 436 -1.58 11.70 8.75
N THR A 437 -2.22 11.53 7.60
CA THR A 437 -2.25 12.53 6.51
C THR A 437 -3.35 13.57 6.63
N GLY A 438 -4.24 13.47 7.62
CA GLY A 438 -5.44 14.30 7.75
C GLY A 438 -5.15 15.77 8.05
N ALA A 439 -4.05 16.09 8.75
CA ALA A 439 -3.58 17.46 8.89
C ALA A 439 -2.90 17.91 7.58
N HIS A 440 -3.35 18.99 6.94
CA HIS A 440 -2.89 19.42 5.62
C HIS A 440 -1.91 20.61 5.66
N LEU A 441 -0.91 20.60 4.77
CA LEU A 441 -0.03 21.74 4.54
C LEU A 441 -0.64 22.68 3.51
N GLY A 442 -1.10 23.84 3.97
CA GLY A 442 -1.66 24.90 3.11
C GLY A 442 -0.68 26.06 2.94
N CYS A 443 -0.70 26.99 3.90
CA CYS A 443 0.11 28.21 3.83
C CYS A 443 1.51 28.08 4.44
N GLU A 444 1.76 27.08 5.30
CA GLU A 444 3.03 26.84 6.03
C GLU A 444 3.50 27.95 6.99
N HIS A 445 2.83 29.10 7.03
CA HIS A 445 3.11 30.20 7.95
C HIS A 445 2.10 30.31 9.12
N GLY A 446 1.31 29.25 9.37
CA GLY A 446 0.37 29.16 10.51
C GLY A 446 -0.97 29.91 10.38
N VAL A 447 -1.21 30.63 9.27
CA VAL A 447 -2.41 31.46 9.10
C VAL A 447 -3.66 30.70 8.66
N CYS A 448 -3.54 29.66 7.83
CA CYS A 448 -4.70 29.00 7.20
C CYS A 448 -5.35 27.91 8.04
N GLY A 449 -4.68 27.41 9.08
CA GLY A 449 -5.20 26.39 10.00
C GLY A 449 -5.41 24.96 9.45
N ALA A 450 -5.09 24.69 8.19
CA ALA A 450 -5.28 23.35 7.62
C ALA A 450 -4.44 22.25 8.30
N CYS A 451 -3.31 22.61 8.91
CA CYS A 451 -2.35 21.73 9.58
C CYS A 451 -2.65 21.53 11.08
N SER A 452 -3.84 21.92 11.54
CA SER A 452 -4.15 21.94 12.97
C SER A 452 -4.18 20.54 13.58
N VAL A 453 -3.52 20.40 14.73
CA VAL A 453 -3.50 19.19 15.58
C VAL A 453 -3.69 19.64 17.02
N ARG A 454 -4.10 18.74 17.92
CA ARG A 454 -4.28 19.05 19.34
C ARG A 454 -3.10 18.51 20.13
N VAL A 455 -2.34 19.37 20.79
CA VAL A 455 -1.20 19.00 21.64
C VAL A 455 -1.52 19.36 23.08
N ASP A 456 -1.46 18.38 23.98
CA ASP A 456 -1.76 18.51 25.41
C ASP A 456 -3.12 19.21 25.66
N GLY A 457 -4.10 18.86 24.83
CA GLY A 457 -5.47 19.37 24.92
C GLY A 457 -5.74 20.69 24.19
N VAL A 458 -4.72 21.37 23.64
CA VAL A 458 -4.84 22.67 22.96
C VAL A 458 -4.62 22.52 21.45
N VAL A 459 -5.42 23.19 20.62
CA VAL A 459 -5.20 23.17 19.16
C VAL A 459 -4.02 24.06 18.79
N VAL A 460 -3.05 23.48 18.07
CA VAL A 460 -1.83 24.16 17.60
C VAL A 460 -1.63 23.99 16.10
N ARG A 461 -0.80 24.86 15.51
CA ARG A 461 -0.39 24.75 14.11
C ARG A 461 0.76 23.76 13.98
N GLY A 462 0.49 22.57 13.46
CA GLY A 462 1.52 21.54 13.30
C GLY A 462 2.68 21.96 12.37
N CYS A 463 2.48 22.92 11.46
CA CYS A 463 3.55 23.47 10.61
C CYS A 463 4.48 24.46 11.33
N LEU A 464 4.11 24.97 12.51
CA LEU A 464 4.94 25.91 13.27
C LEU A 464 5.61 25.27 14.49
N MET A 465 5.16 24.09 14.89
CA MET A 465 5.78 23.31 15.96
C MET A 465 6.77 22.30 15.36
N LEU A 466 7.95 22.16 15.94
CA LEU A 466 8.91 21.12 15.57
C LEU A 466 8.53 19.80 16.28
N ALA A 467 8.76 18.67 15.61
CA ALA A 467 8.46 17.35 16.18
C ALA A 467 9.23 17.11 17.49
N VAL A 468 10.46 17.63 17.58
CA VAL A 468 11.29 17.56 18.79
C VAL A 468 10.74 18.35 19.97
N GLN A 469 9.91 19.38 19.72
CA GLN A 469 9.24 20.14 20.78
C GLN A 469 8.05 19.37 21.37
N ALA A 470 7.54 18.36 20.67
CA ALA A 470 6.43 17.53 21.14
C ALA A 470 6.91 16.33 21.97
N ASP A 471 8.21 16.25 22.29
CA ASP A 471 8.74 15.19 23.15
C ASP A 471 8.05 15.22 24.53
N GLY A 472 7.50 14.07 24.93
CA GLY A 472 6.71 13.89 26.14
C GLY A 472 5.22 14.22 26.02
N SER A 473 4.80 14.95 24.99
CA SER A 473 3.41 15.45 24.85
C SER A 473 2.42 14.40 24.34
N GLU A 474 1.14 14.64 24.62
CA GLU A 474 0.00 13.98 23.97
C GLU A 474 -0.42 14.76 22.72
N VAL A 475 -0.37 14.12 21.55
CA VAL A 475 -0.79 14.69 20.26
C VAL A 475 -2.01 13.93 19.74
N MET A 476 -3.11 14.64 19.56
CA MET A 476 -4.33 14.12 18.96
C MET A 476 -4.52 14.73 17.57
N THR A 477 -4.63 13.86 16.56
CA THR A 477 -4.88 14.22 15.15
C THR A 477 -6.36 14.06 14.81
N ILE A 478 -6.77 14.53 13.63
CA ILE A 478 -8.15 14.37 13.13
C ILE A 478 -8.54 12.90 13.02
N GLU A 479 -7.61 12.01 12.65
CA GLU A 479 -7.81 10.58 12.62
C GLU A 479 -8.09 10.04 14.03
N GLY A 480 -7.34 10.49 15.05
CA GLY A 480 -7.59 10.10 16.43
C GLY A 480 -8.95 10.58 16.96
N LEU A 481 -9.35 11.82 16.63
CA LEU A 481 -10.68 12.33 16.96
C LEU A 481 -11.79 11.53 16.27
N THR A 482 -11.58 11.14 15.02
CA THR A 482 -12.54 10.34 14.25
C THR A 482 -12.65 8.93 14.83
N ASP A 483 -11.52 8.27 15.06
CA ASP A 483 -11.44 6.90 15.59
C ASP A 483 -12.05 6.79 17.00
N SER A 484 -11.89 7.81 17.85
CA SER A 484 -12.48 7.85 19.20
C SER A 484 -13.97 8.18 19.21
N GLY A 485 -14.53 8.65 18.09
CA GLY A 485 -15.91 9.11 17.99
C GLY A 485 -16.18 10.49 18.60
N GLU A 486 -15.16 11.21 19.10
CA GLU A 486 -15.31 12.53 19.76
C GLU A 486 -16.01 13.56 18.85
N VAL A 487 -15.79 13.46 17.54
CA VAL A 487 -16.28 14.40 16.52
C VAL A 487 -17.30 13.78 15.56
N ALA A 488 -17.84 12.59 15.85
CA ALA A 488 -18.75 11.89 14.94
C ALA A 488 -20.00 12.72 14.62
N ASP A 489 -20.63 13.31 15.64
CA ASP A 489 -21.80 14.20 15.51
C ASP A 489 -21.49 15.49 14.73
N LEU A 490 -20.28 16.03 14.88
CA LEU A 490 -19.79 17.19 14.13
C LEU A 490 -19.55 16.83 12.67
N GLN A 491 -18.91 15.69 12.40
CA GLN A 491 -18.67 15.20 11.04
C GLN A 491 -19.99 14.92 10.32
N ASP A 492 -20.97 14.32 11.00
CA ASP A 492 -22.32 14.12 10.48
C ASP A 492 -23.00 15.45 10.13
N ALA A 493 -22.89 16.45 11.00
CA ALA A 493 -23.42 17.78 10.72
C ALA A 493 -22.75 18.44 9.51
N PHE A 494 -21.43 18.27 9.34
CA PHE A 494 -20.70 18.76 8.16
C PHE A 494 -21.21 18.11 6.88
N VAL A 495 -21.46 16.79 6.89
CA VAL A 495 -22.02 16.06 5.75
C VAL A 495 -23.45 16.54 5.46
N GLN A 496 -24.32 16.58 6.47
CA GLN A 496 -25.73 16.98 6.33
C GLN A 496 -25.89 18.41 5.79
N ARG A 497 -24.98 19.32 6.17
CA ARG A 497 -25.01 20.72 5.75
C ARG A 497 -24.21 20.99 4.47
N ASN A 498 -23.60 19.97 3.88
CA ASN A 498 -22.66 20.13 2.77
C ASN A 498 -21.59 21.19 3.07
N ALA A 499 -21.03 21.12 4.29
CA ALA A 499 -20.10 22.10 4.85
C ALA A 499 -18.66 21.99 4.30
N LEU A 500 -18.52 21.55 3.05
CA LEU A 500 -17.26 21.47 2.32
C LEU A 500 -17.52 21.50 0.80
N GLN A 501 -16.54 22.02 0.05
CA GLN A 501 -16.53 21.95 -1.42
C GLN A 501 -15.38 21.05 -1.87
N CYS A 502 -14.14 21.53 -1.73
CA CYS A 502 -12.95 20.72 -2.00
C CYS A 502 -12.50 19.85 -0.81
N GLY A 503 -12.99 20.14 0.40
CA GLY A 503 -12.62 19.40 1.62
C GLY A 503 -11.22 19.67 2.18
N PHE A 504 -10.38 20.46 1.51
CA PHE A 504 -8.97 20.62 1.90
C PHE A 504 -8.78 21.23 3.30
N CYS A 505 -9.55 22.25 3.67
CA CYS A 505 -9.44 22.86 5.00
C CYS A 505 -10.26 22.12 6.08
N THR A 506 -11.09 21.15 5.68
CA THR A 506 -12.11 20.54 6.55
C THR A 506 -11.50 19.85 7.78
N PRO A 507 -10.40 19.09 7.70
CA PRO A 507 -9.80 18.50 8.89
C PRO A 507 -9.41 19.53 9.95
N GLY A 508 -8.73 20.61 9.56
CA GLY A 508 -8.36 21.70 10.47
C GLY A 508 -9.57 22.46 11.05
N MET A 509 -10.60 22.66 10.23
CA MET A 509 -11.88 23.23 10.67
C MET A 509 -12.55 22.36 11.74
N VAL A 510 -12.60 21.05 11.52
CA VAL A 510 -13.21 20.09 12.48
C VAL A 510 -12.39 20.04 13.77
N MET A 511 -11.06 19.99 13.69
CA MET A 511 -10.18 20.04 14.88
C MET A 511 -10.43 21.30 15.72
N THR A 512 -10.52 22.45 15.06
CA THR A 512 -10.75 23.74 15.74
C THR A 512 -12.17 23.83 16.29
N ALA A 513 -13.18 23.43 15.52
CA ALA A 513 -14.56 23.40 15.99
C ALA A 513 -14.76 22.43 17.18
N ALA A 514 -14.06 21.29 17.18
CA ALA A 514 -14.10 20.34 18.28
C ALA A 514 -13.63 20.97 19.60
N GLU A 515 -12.61 21.85 19.56
CA GLU A 515 -12.15 22.62 20.73
C GLU A 515 -13.26 23.54 21.26
N LEU A 516 -13.89 24.33 20.38
CA LEU A 516 -15.02 25.19 20.76
C LEU A 516 -16.17 24.39 21.41
N LEU A 517 -16.46 23.20 20.88
CA LEU A 517 -17.57 22.37 21.35
C LEU A 517 -17.30 21.65 22.68
N ARG A 518 -16.09 21.69 23.23
CA ARG A 518 -15.77 21.09 24.55
C ARG A 518 -16.31 21.90 25.72
N GLU A 519 -16.57 23.19 25.53
CA GLU A 519 -17.06 24.07 26.60
C GLU A 519 -18.54 23.81 26.95
N HIS A 520 -19.32 23.20 26.05
CA HIS A 520 -20.76 22.94 26.23
C HIS A 520 -21.59 24.18 26.59
N GLN A 521 -21.16 25.38 26.16
CA GLN A 521 -21.85 26.64 26.41
C GLN A 521 -22.51 27.17 25.13
N PRO A 522 -23.67 27.84 25.23
CA PRO A 522 -24.26 28.54 24.08
C PRO A 522 -23.27 29.56 23.51
N LYS A 523 -23.11 29.56 22.19
CA LYS A 523 -22.31 30.55 21.45
C LYS A 523 -23.16 31.14 20.33
N THR A 524 -23.06 32.43 20.13
CA THR A 524 -23.60 33.13 18.98
C THR A 524 -22.85 32.74 17.71
N ARG A 525 -23.46 32.98 16.55
CA ARG A 525 -22.82 32.69 15.26
C ARG A 525 -21.57 33.54 15.05
N GLU A 526 -21.56 34.76 15.56
CA GLU A 526 -20.45 35.70 15.51
C GLU A 526 -19.25 35.17 16.34
N GLU A 527 -19.51 34.60 17.52
CA GLU A 527 -18.48 33.95 18.33
C GLU A 527 -17.92 32.70 17.63
N ILE A 528 -18.78 31.87 17.03
CA ILE A 528 -18.34 30.71 16.23
C ILE A 528 -17.42 31.16 15.08
N ARG A 529 -17.82 32.20 14.33
CA ARG A 529 -16.99 32.76 13.24
C ARG A 529 -15.66 33.29 13.74
N THR A 530 -15.68 33.98 14.88
CA THR A 530 -14.47 34.54 15.50
C THR A 530 -13.51 33.43 15.89
N PHE A 531 -14.01 32.36 16.51
CA PHE A 531 -13.22 31.21 16.90
C PHE A 531 -12.61 30.47 15.68
N LEU A 532 -13.39 30.34 14.60
CA LEU A 532 -12.94 29.70 13.36
C LEU A 532 -12.11 30.60 12.45
N SER A 533 -11.93 31.88 12.78
CA SER A 533 -11.26 32.86 11.93
C SER A 533 -9.83 32.47 11.54
N GLY A 534 -9.16 31.65 12.36
CA GLY A 534 -7.84 31.08 12.06
C GLY A 534 -7.86 29.91 11.07
N ASN A 535 -8.98 29.53 10.47
CA ASN A 535 -9.05 28.47 9.48
C ASN A 535 -9.59 29.03 8.16
N TYR A 536 -8.75 29.00 7.12
CA TYR A 536 -9.09 29.58 5.82
C TYR A 536 -9.59 28.51 4.85
N CYS A 537 -10.77 28.75 4.29
CA CYS A 537 -11.38 28.00 3.22
C CYS A 537 -11.31 28.79 1.91
N ARG A 538 -10.51 28.30 0.95
CA ARG A 538 -10.40 28.92 -0.38
C ARG A 538 -11.71 28.86 -1.18
N CYS A 539 -12.57 27.90 -0.89
CA CYS A 539 -13.89 27.77 -1.53
C CYS A 539 -14.99 28.60 -0.86
N THR A 540 -14.65 29.46 0.12
CA THR A 540 -15.55 30.41 0.79
C THR A 540 -16.83 29.83 1.43
N GLY A 541 -16.90 28.51 1.66
CA GLY A 541 -18.09 27.78 2.15
C GLY A 541 -18.41 27.95 3.64
N TYR A 542 -18.07 29.08 4.27
CA TYR A 542 -18.10 29.25 5.73
C TYR A 542 -19.50 29.22 6.35
N HIS A 543 -20.54 29.64 5.64
CA HIS A 543 -21.90 29.64 6.19
C HIS A 543 -22.35 28.23 6.59
N ALA A 544 -22.16 27.25 5.70
CA ALA A 544 -22.50 25.85 5.98
C ALA A 544 -21.64 25.26 7.11
N VAL A 545 -20.37 25.67 7.22
CA VAL A 545 -19.49 25.29 8.34
C VAL A 545 -20.03 25.82 9.66
N VAL A 546 -20.38 27.11 9.73
CA VAL A 546 -20.95 27.72 10.94
C VAL A 546 -22.30 27.07 11.28
N ASP A 547 -23.13 26.76 10.29
CA ASP A 547 -24.41 26.07 10.50
C ASP A 547 -24.22 24.66 11.08
N ALA A 548 -23.23 23.92 10.58
CA ALA A 548 -22.89 22.59 11.11
C ALA A 548 -22.45 22.68 12.56
N VAL A 549 -21.51 23.58 12.88
CA VAL A 549 -21.01 23.78 14.26
C VAL A 549 -22.13 24.21 15.21
N ALA A 550 -22.97 25.18 14.81
CA ALA A 550 -24.10 25.64 15.62
C ALA A 550 -25.11 24.51 15.86
N THR A 551 -25.45 23.74 14.81
CA THR A 551 -26.36 22.58 14.92
C THR A 551 -25.80 21.55 15.91
N THR A 552 -24.50 21.23 15.82
CA THR A 552 -23.85 20.30 16.74
C THR A 552 -23.84 20.83 18.17
N LEU A 553 -23.54 22.11 18.37
CA LEU A 553 -23.53 22.73 19.70
C LEU A 553 -24.91 22.67 20.36
N GLU A 554 -25.97 23.02 19.63
CA GLU A 554 -27.35 22.94 20.12
C GLU A 554 -27.74 21.52 20.54
N ARG A 555 -27.39 20.52 19.73
CA ARG A 555 -27.64 19.10 20.06
C ARG A 555 -26.87 18.68 21.32
N ARG A 556 -25.59 19.05 21.43
CA ARG A 556 -24.76 18.74 22.61
C ARG A 556 -25.30 19.39 23.88
N ILE A 557 -25.85 20.60 23.82
CA ILE A 557 -26.46 21.30 24.97
C ILE A 557 -27.77 20.61 25.39
N LYS A 558 -28.58 20.15 24.42
CA LYS A 558 -29.85 19.45 24.69
C LYS A 558 -29.67 18.02 25.21
N GLY A 559 -28.46 17.45 25.11
CA GLY A 559 -28.17 16.07 25.49
C GLY A 559 -28.50 15.05 24.39
N ASP A 560 -28.80 15.50 23.18
CA ASP A 560 -29.13 14.65 22.02
C ASP A 560 -27.85 14.12 21.35
N ARG A 561 -27.03 13.35 22.08
CA ARG A 561 -25.95 12.59 21.44
C ARG A 561 -26.53 11.36 20.74
N PRO A 562 -26.22 11.12 19.45
CA PRO A 562 -26.57 9.88 18.76
C PRO A 562 -25.89 8.64 19.37
#